data_AF-A0A927YV34-F1
#
_entry.id   AF-A0A927YV34-F1
#
_cell.length_a   1.000
_cell.length_b   1.000
_cell.length_c   1.000
_cell.angle_alpha   90.00
_cell.angle_beta   90.00
_cell.angle_gamma   90.00
#
_symmetry.space_group_name_H-M   'P 1'
#
loop_
_entity.id
_entity.type
_entity.pdbx_description
1 polymer ?
#
loop_
_entity_poly.entity_id
_entity_poly.type
_entity_poly.pdbx_seq_one_letter_code
_entity_poly.pdbx_strand_id
1 'polypeptide(L)' 'MPIGMAYVPWQHWHEIYDIEKGFRVGTIFPDLNKPYMGRRFYK' A
#
# COMPACT_ATOMS: atom_id res chain seq x y z
N MET A 1 3.04 -28.19 7.25
CA MET A 1 2.64 -26.77 7.41
C MET A 1 2.09 -26.27 6.09
N PRO A 2 0.98 -25.51 6.05
CA PRO A 2 0.46 -24.99 4.78
C PRO A 2 1.48 -24.05 4.14
N ILE A 3 1.90 -24.36 2.91
CA ILE A 3 3.00 -23.71 2.17
C ILE A 3 2.65 -22.30 1.63
N GLY A 4 1.54 -21.69 2.07
CA GLY A 4 1.06 -20.44 1.46
C GLY A 4 0.25 -19.52 2.35
N MET A 5 0.21 -19.72 3.67
CA MET A 5 -0.47 -18.79 4.57
C MET A 5 0.54 -17.84 5.20
N ALA A 6 0.56 -16.60 4.73
CA ALA A 6 1.28 -15.51 5.38
C ALA A 6 0.32 -14.75 6.30
N TYR A 7 0.83 -14.29 7.44
CA TYR A 7 0.09 -13.39 8.31
C TYR A 7 0.00 -12.01 7.66
N VAL A 8 -1.21 -11.46 7.58
CA VAL A 8 -1.44 -10.06 7.23
C VAL A 8 -1.65 -9.29 8.54
N PRO A 9 -0.81 -8.30 8.85
CA PRO A 9 -1.00 -7.50 10.06
C PRO A 9 -2.28 -6.69 10.00
N TRP A 10 -2.91 -6.48 11.16
CA TRP A 10 -4.07 -5.61 11.28
C TRP A 10 -3.67 -4.16 10.98
N GLN A 11 -4.39 -3.53 10.05
CA GLN A 11 -4.16 -2.13 9.69
C GLN A 11 -4.95 -1.21 10.64
N HIS A 12 -4.25 -0.24 11.23
CA HIS A 12 -4.89 0.82 12.01
C HIS A 12 -5.56 1.83 11.10
N TRP A 13 -6.71 2.35 11.51
CA TRP A 13 -7.43 3.36 10.74
C TRP A 13 -6.87 4.76 11.03
N HIS A 14 -6.56 5.49 9.96
CA HIS A 14 -6.05 6.86 10.00
C HIS A 14 -6.86 7.76 9.05
N GLU A 15 -6.48 9.02 8.97
CA GLU A 15 -7.07 9.96 8.01
C GLU A 15 -6.89 9.45 6.57
N ILE A 16 -7.97 9.55 5.78
CA ILE A 16 -7.98 9.14 4.38
C ILE A 16 -7.88 10.36 3.46
N TYR A 17 -7.42 10.14 2.23
CA TYR A 17 -7.51 11.16 1.21
C TYR A 17 -8.96 11.44 0.82
N ASP A 18 -9.22 12.67 0.38
CA ASP A 18 -10.41 13.00 -0.38
C ASP A 18 -10.52 12.11 -1.64
N ILE A 19 -11.76 11.88 -2.09
CA ILE A 19 -12.08 10.96 -3.18
C ILE A 19 -11.32 11.33 -4.47
N GLU A 20 -11.24 12.61 -4.83
CA GLU A 20 -10.58 13.01 -6.08
C GLU A 20 -9.08 12.68 -6.04
N LYS A 21 -8.44 12.92 -4.89
CA LYS A 21 -7.04 12.58 -4.68
C LYS A 21 -6.82 11.08 -4.66
N GLY A 22 -7.69 10.34 -3.96
CA GLY A 22 -7.62 8.88 -3.88
C GLY A 22 -7.75 8.20 -5.24
N PHE A 23 -8.69 8.68 -6.07
CA PHE A 23 -8.87 8.21 -7.44
C PHE A 23 -7.61 8.45 -8.29
N ARG A 24 -7.01 9.64 -8.20
CA ARG A 24 -5.80 9.99 -8.96
C ARG A 24 -4.57 9.14 -8.59
N VAL A 25 -4.39 8.79 -7.32
CA VAL A 25 -3.21 8.02 -6.86
C VAL A 25 -3.45 6.51 -6.76
N GLY A 26 -4.70 6.06 -6.89
CA GLY A 26 -5.08 4.65 -6.85
C GLY A 26 -5.27 4.06 -5.44
N THR A 27 -5.32 4.90 -4.40
CA THR A 27 -5.61 4.48 -3.03
C THR A 27 -6.14 5.65 -2.19
N ILE A 28 -7.15 5.40 -1.35
CA ILE A 28 -7.62 6.39 -0.36
C ILE A 28 -6.74 6.43 0.89
N PHE A 29 -5.91 5.41 1.11
CA PHE A 29 -5.07 5.28 2.30
C PHE A 29 -3.69 5.90 2.03
N PRO A 30 -3.32 7.00 2.72
CA PRO A 30 -2.02 7.66 2.54
C PRO A 30 -0.84 6.70 2.73
N ASP A 31 -0.94 5.80 3.72
CA ASP A 31 0.11 4.83 4.07
C ASP A 31 0.41 3.82 2.96
N LEU A 32 -0.56 3.59 2.06
CA LEU A 32 -0.42 2.68 0.91
C LEU A 32 0.09 3.40 -0.34
N ASN A 33 0.10 4.74 -0.37
CA ASN A 33 0.65 5.52 -1.48
C ASN A 33 2.18 5.56 -1.42
N LYS A 34 2.82 4.43 -1.76
CA LYS A 34 4.28 4.26 -1.73
C LYS A 34 4.90 4.54 -3.09
N PRO A 35 6.12 5.11 -3.16
CA PRO A 35 6.80 5.32 -4.44
C PRO A 35 7.03 3.99 -5.15
N TYR A 36 6.85 3.98 -6.46
CA TYR A 36 7.14 2.80 -7.27
C TYR A 36 8.66 2.58 -7.35
N MET A 37 9.17 1.63 -6.57
CA MET A 37 10.59 1.25 -6.55
C MET A 37 10.91 0.18 -7.62
N GLY A 38 10.39 0.32 -8.85
CA GLY A 38 10.52 -0.67 -9.93
C GLY A 38 11.89 -1.37 -9.96
N ARG A 39 11.93 -2.69 -10.19
CA ARG A 39 13.16 -3.50 -10.09
C ARG A 39 14.23 -3.05 -11.09
N ARG A 40 15.05 -2.08 -10.68
CA ARG A 40 16.41 -1.86 -11.17
C ARG A 40 17.26 -1.25 -10.06
N PHE A 41 17.49 -2.03 -9.00
CA PHE A 41 18.63 -1.80 -8.12
C PHE A 41 19.81 -2.62 -8.65
N TYR A 42 20.71 -1.96 -9.37
CA TYR A 42 22.12 -2.35 -9.43
C TYR A 42 22.84 -1.53 -8.37
N LYS A 43 23.24 -2.16 -7.26
CA LYS A 43 24.55 -1.97 -6.62
C LYS A 43 24.75 -3.02 -5.55
#